data_AF-A0A9D1W6X6-F1
#
_entry.id   AF-A0A9D1W6X6-F1
#
_cell.length_a   1.000
_cell.length_b   1.000
_cell.length_c   1.000
_cell.angle_alpha   90.00
_cell.angle_beta   90.00
_cell.angle_gamma   90.00
#
_symmetry.space_group_name_H-M   'P 1'
#
loop_
_entity.id
_entity.type
_entity.pdbx_description
1 polymer ?
#
loop_
_entity_poly.entity_id
_entity_poly.type
_entity_poly.pdbx_seq_one_letter_code
_entity_poly.pdbx_strand_id
1 'polypeptide(L)'
;LNEKGQAATRITFSEDGYIKIKTGYREGNLLEYKPDVKYNFTIHYNTATRSYEISVNDKKEATRLFFQPVKQINRVAFRTGSVRTYPDANTPTDQNFDVENPGVSTNNSNYQIHYFKAKSIK
;
A
#
# COMPACT_ATOMS: atom_id res chain seq x y z
N LEU A 1 -1.30 -0.40 -9.16
CA LEU A 1 -1.58 0.94 -9.71
C LEU A 1 -1.94 0.80 -11.18
N ASN A 2 -2.86 1.61 -11.69
CA ASN A 2 -3.10 1.74 -13.14
C ASN A 2 -2.10 2.73 -13.77
N GLU A 3 -2.24 2.95 -15.08
CA GLU A 3 -1.43 3.92 -15.85
C GLU A 3 -1.49 5.36 -15.32
N LYS A 4 -2.59 5.75 -14.66
CA LYS A 4 -2.79 7.07 -14.05
C LYS A 4 -2.28 7.16 -12.61
N GLY A 5 -1.62 6.11 -12.10
CA GLY A 5 -1.12 6.07 -10.73
C GLY A 5 -2.19 5.81 -9.66
N GLN A 6 -3.40 5.41 -10.03
CA GLN A 6 -4.46 5.09 -9.09
C GLN A 6 -4.29 3.67 -8.54
N ALA A 7 -4.44 3.50 -7.23
CA ALA A 7 -4.27 2.20 -6.56
C ALA A 7 -5.62 1.47 -6.42
N ALA A 8 -5.65 0.20 -6.78
CA ALA A 8 -6.81 -0.67 -6.56
C ALA A 8 -6.84 -1.24 -5.12
N THR A 9 -5.65 -1.50 -4.59
CA THR A 9 -5.42 -2.07 -3.26
C THR A 9 -4.23 -1.39 -2.60
N ARG A 10 -4.22 -1.37 -1.26
CA ARG A 10 -3.10 -0.92 -0.46
C ARG A 10 -2.93 -1.87 0.72
N ILE A 11 -1.69 -2.28 0.94
CA ILE A 11 -1.27 -3.09 2.08
C ILE A 11 -0.25 -2.25 2.86
N THR A 12 -0.41 -2.18 4.17
CA THR A 12 0.38 -1.32 5.04
C THR A 12 0.88 -2.14 6.22
N PHE A 13 2.18 -2.12 6.50
CA PHE A 13 2.72 -2.51 7.80
C PHE A 13 2.53 -1.31 8.73
N SER A 14 1.56 -1.39 9.62
CA SER A 14 1.11 -0.29 10.46
C SER A 14 1.87 -0.28 11.79
N GLU A 15 2.09 0.91 12.35
CA GLU A 15 2.86 1.12 13.59
C GLU A 15 2.28 0.39 14.81
N ASP A 16 1.00 0.04 14.77
CA ASP A 16 0.32 -0.76 15.80
C ASP A 16 0.58 -2.27 15.70
N GLY A 17 1.52 -2.71 14.86
CA GLY A 17 1.92 -4.11 14.74
C GLY A 17 1.00 -4.96 13.86
N TYR A 18 0.13 -4.35 13.06
CA TYR A 18 -0.74 -5.05 12.12
C TYR A 18 -0.34 -4.82 10.66
N ILE A 19 -0.39 -5.88 9.85
CA ILE A 19 -0.51 -5.75 8.40
C ILE A 19 -1.97 -5.41 8.13
N LYS A 20 -2.21 -4.24 7.56
CA LYS A 20 -3.53 -3.71 7.24
C LYS A 20 -3.78 -3.66 5.75
N ILE A 21 -5.05 -3.71 5.38
CA ILE A 21 -5.54 -3.57 4.02
C ILE A 21 -6.55 -2.43 3.92
N LYS A 22 -6.45 -1.60 2.89
CA LYS A 22 -7.44 -0.54 2.64
C LYS A 22 -8.73 -1.14 2.05
N THR A 23 -9.85 -0.92 2.73
CA THR A 23 -11.18 -1.47 2.39
C THR A 23 -12.20 -0.34 2.17
N GLY A 24 -11.87 0.59 1.28
CA GLY A 24 -12.66 1.81 1.04
C GLY A 24 -12.19 2.94 1.94
N TYR A 25 -13.11 3.51 2.73
CA TYR A 25 -12.79 4.56 3.70
C TYR A 25 -11.88 4.02 4.82
N ARG A 26 -12.19 2.83 5.35
CA ARG A 26 -11.47 2.23 6.47
C ARG A 26 -10.25 1.41 6.03
N GLU A 27 -9.42 1.11 7.01
CA GLU A 27 -8.44 0.04 6.94
C GLU A 27 -8.90 -1.11 7.82
N GLY A 28 -8.69 -2.34 7.35
CA GLY A 28 -8.96 -3.55 8.12
C GLY A 28 -7.67 -4.28 8.46
N ASN A 29 -7.61 -4.87 9.65
CA ASN A 29 -6.50 -5.73 10.04
C ASN A 29 -6.56 -7.03 9.22
N LEU A 30 -5.42 -7.42 8.66
CA LEU A 30 -5.25 -8.70 7.98
C LEU A 30 -4.64 -9.73 8.92
N LEU A 31 -3.49 -9.40 9.52
CA LEU A 31 -2.84 -10.18 10.58
C LEU A 31 -1.89 -9.28 11.38
N GLU A 32 -1.49 -9.73 12.55
CA GLU A 32 -0.36 -9.16 13.30
C GLU A 32 0.97 -9.48 12.61
N TYR A 33 1.95 -8.60 12.72
CA TYR A 33 3.31 -8.86 12.26
C TYR A 33 4.35 -8.56 13.34
N LYS A 34 5.53 -9.14 13.15
CA LYS A 34 6.69 -8.93 14.02
C LYS A 34 7.86 -8.40 13.21
N PRO A 35 8.71 -7.55 13.80
CA PRO A 35 9.99 -7.17 13.20
C PRO A 35 10.84 -8.40 12.87
N ASP A 36 11.70 -8.27 11.85
CA ASP A 36 12.66 -9.30 11.43
C ASP A 36 12.06 -10.66 11.02
N VAL A 37 10.75 -10.71 10.78
CA VAL A 37 10.06 -11.88 10.22
C VAL A 37 9.83 -11.69 8.73
N LYS A 38 10.16 -12.71 7.94
CA LYS A 38 9.89 -12.76 6.51
C LYS A 38 8.43 -13.16 6.26
N TYR A 39 7.74 -12.36 5.45
CA TYR A 39 6.37 -12.63 5.00
C TYR A 39 6.34 -12.85 3.49
N ASN A 40 5.83 -14.00 3.06
CA ASN A 40 5.65 -14.31 1.65
C ASN A 40 4.21 -13.97 1.22
N PHE A 41 4.06 -12.92 0.42
CA PHE A 41 2.76 -12.50 -0.10
C PHE A 41 2.50 -13.10 -1.48
N THR A 42 1.34 -13.73 -1.63
CA THR A 42 0.79 -14.11 -2.93
C THR A 42 -0.56 -13.40 -3.09
N ILE A 43 -0.69 -12.60 -4.14
CA ILE A 43 -1.91 -11.80 -4.38
C ILE A 43 -2.41 -12.06 -5.79
N HIS A 44 -3.67 -12.48 -5.89
CA HIS A 44 -4.36 -12.69 -7.16
C HIS A 44 -5.35 -11.57 -7.39
N TYR A 45 -5.13 -10.76 -8.42
CA TYR A 45 -5.98 -9.65 -8.78
C TYR A 45 -6.91 -10.03 -9.93
N ASN A 46 -8.20 -9.68 -9.82
CA ASN A 46 -9.17 -9.80 -10.90
C ASN A 46 -9.87 -8.44 -11.10
N THR A 47 -9.55 -7.76 -12.20
CA THR A 47 -10.11 -6.43 -12.51
C THR A 47 -11.55 -6.51 -13.01
N ALA A 48 -11.96 -7.62 -13.62
CA ALA A 48 -13.33 -7.82 -14.10
C ALA A 48 -14.32 -7.93 -12.93
N THR A 49 -13.98 -8.68 -11.89
CA THR A 49 -14.77 -8.79 -10.65
C THR A 49 -14.43 -7.71 -9.63
N ARG A 50 -13.42 -6.88 -9.90
CA ARG A 50 -12.89 -5.84 -9.00
C ARG A 50 -12.48 -6.41 -7.64
N SER A 51 -11.95 -7.62 -7.62
CA SER A 51 -11.59 -8.32 -6.39
C SER A 51 -10.14 -8.78 -6.39
N TYR A 52 -9.65 -9.11 -5.21
CA TYR A 52 -8.39 -9.79 -5.03
C TYR A 52 -8.44 -10.80 -3.90
N GLU A 53 -7.59 -11.82 -4.01
CA GLU A 53 -7.30 -12.75 -2.93
C GLU A 53 -5.88 -12.51 -2.46
N ILE A 54 -5.68 -12.50 -1.14
CA ILE A 54 -4.38 -12.34 -0.51
C ILE A 54 -4.08 -13.55 0.37
N SER A 55 -2.91 -14.13 0.13
CA SER A 55 -2.33 -15.18 0.95
C SER A 55 -1.00 -14.72 1.53
N VAL A 56 -0.75 -15.09 2.78
CA VAL A 56 0.50 -14.83 3.49
C VAL A 56 1.05 -16.17 3.97
N ASN A 57 2.30 -16.48 3.62
CA ASN A 57 2.95 -17.75 3.94
C ASN A 57 2.09 -18.96 3.50
N ASP A 58 1.62 -18.92 2.25
CA ASP A 58 0.80 -19.94 1.59
C ASP A 58 -0.60 -20.19 2.20
N LYS A 59 -0.96 -19.46 3.26
CA LYS A 59 -2.31 -19.45 3.84
C LYS A 59 -3.14 -18.31 3.28
N LYS A 60 -4.35 -18.61 2.79
CA LYS A 60 -5.32 -17.59 2.37
C LYS A 60 -5.81 -16.81 3.59
N GLU A 61 -5.57 -15.50 3.59
CA GLU A 61 -5.98 -14.62 4.69
C GLU A 61 -7.28 -13.88 4.37
N ALA A 62 -7.49 -13.45 3.12
CA ALA A 62 -8.72 -12.76 2.75
C ALA A 62 -9.02 -12.75 1.25
N THR A 63 -10.31 -12.60 0.93
CA THR A 63 -10.80 -12.12 -0.37
C THR A 63 -11.49 -10.77 -0.15
N ARG A 64 -11.18 -9.77 -0.98
CA ARG A 64 -11.65 -8.39 -0.82
C ARG A 64 -11.93 -7.73 -2.16
N LEU A 65 -12.75 -6.68 -2.14
CA LEU A 65 -12.94 -5.80 -3.27
C LEU A 65 -11.86 -4.73 -3.32
N PHE A 66 -11.57 -4.23 -4.52
CA PHE A 66 -10.77 -3.03 -4.68
C PHE A 66 -11.44 -1.86 -3.98
N PHE A 67 -10.67 -1.05 -3.26
CA PHE A 67 -11.20 0.18 -2.68
C PHE A 67 -11.49 1.22 -3.76
N GLN A 68 -10.83 1.10 -4.93
CA GLN A 68 -11.09 1.90 -6.12
C GLN A 68 -10.96 1.00 -7.36
N PRO A 69 -11.95 0.96 -8.26
CA PRO A 69 -11.87 0.16 -9.47
C PRO A 69 -10.79 0.66 -10.42
N VAL A 70 -10.10 -0.25 -11.10
CA VAL A 70 -9.16 0.06 -12.16
C VAL A 70 -9.35 -0.91 -13.32
N LYS A 71 -9.13 -0.43 -14.55
CA LYS A 71 -9.22 -1.26 -15.77
C LYS A 71 -8.13 -2.33 -15.80
N GLN A 72 -6.92 -1.98 -15.38
CA GLN A 72 -5.74 -2.82 -15.41
C GLN A 72 -4.76 -2.46 -14.28
N ILE A 73 -3.91 -3.42 -13.91
CA ILE A 73 -2.80 -3.21 -12.98
C ILE A 73 -1.50 -3.15 -13.78
N ASN A 74 -0.87 -1.98 -13.82
CA ASN A 74 0.36 -1.73 -14.58
C ASN A 74 1.61 -1.70 -13.70
N ARG A 75 1.46 -1.42 -12.40
CA ARG A 75 2.60 -1.17 -11.50
C ARG A 75 2.31 -1.60 -10.07
N VAL A 76 3.34 -2.12 -9.40
CA VAL A 76 3.41 -2.29 -7.93
C VAL A 76 4.41 -1.27 -7.40
N ALA A 77 4.07 -0.58 -6.31
CA ALA A 77 4.94 0.41 -5.69
C ALA A 77 5.11 0.09 -4.21
N PHE A 78 6.36 0.16 -3.74
CA PHE A 78 6.73 0.03 -2.34
C PHE A 78 7.15 1.40 -1.83
N ARG A 79 6.63 1.82 -0.67
CA ARG A 79 6.91 3.14 -0.10
C ARG A 79 6.90 3.08 1.42
N THR A 80 7.87 3.74 2.03
CA THR A 80 8.06 3.88 3.49
C THR A 80 7.37 5.14 4.01
N GLY A 81 6.10 5.33 3.66
CA GLY A 81 5.36 6.52 4.05
C GLY A 81 3.95 6.62 3.46
N SER A 82 3.16 7.53 4.01
CA SER A 82 1.79 7.80 3.57
C SER A 82 1.73 8.44 2.17
N VAL A 83 0.53 8.55 1.58
CA VAL A 83 0.35 9.30 0.34
C VAL A 83 0.40 10.78 0.68
N ARG A 84 1.24 11.54 -0.02
CA ARG A 84 1.24 13.00 0.06
C ARG A 84 0.12 13.56 -0.81
N THR A 85 -0.73 14.40 -0.23
CA THR A 85 -1.81 15.12 -0.93
C THR A 85 -1.48 16.60 -1.14
N TYR A 86 -0.49 17.12 -0.40
CA TYR A 86 0.06 18.46 -0.57
C TYR A 86 1.36 18.41 -1.40
N PRO A 87 1.62 19.39 -2.28
CA PRO A 87 0.72 20.48 -2.67
C PRO A 87 -0.44 19.98 -3.54
N ASP A 88 -1.49 20.79 -3.63
CA ASP A 88 -2.64 20.61 -4.52
C ASP A 88 -2.87 21.86 -5.39
N ALA A 89 -3.91 21.83 -6.23
CA ALA A 89 -4.22 22.91 -7.17
C ALA A 89 -4.60 24.25 -6.50
N ASN A 90 -4.97 24.22 -5.21
CA ASN A 90 -5.32 25.42 -4.45
C ASN A 90 -4.16 25.88 -3.54
N THR A 91 -3.03 25.18 -3.56
CA THR A 91 -1.86 25.55 -2.78
C THR A 91 -1.28 26.86 -3.30
N PRO A 92 -1.05 27.87 -2.44
CA PRO A 92 -0.46 29.15 -2.86
C PRO A 92 0.88 28.97 -3.57
N THR A 93 1.18 29.88 -4.50
CA THR A 93 2.44 29.88 -5.26
C THR A 93 3.65 30.00 -4.35
N ASP A 94 3.59 30.91 -3.37
CA ASP A 94 4.68 31.19 -2.45
C ASP A 94 4.42 30.57 -1.07
N GLN A 95 5.36 29.79 -0.59
CA GLN A 95 5.37 29.29 0.79
C GLN A 95 5.99 30.35 1.70
N ASN A 96 5.23 30.82 2.69
CA ASN A 96 5.66 31.84 3.66
C ASN A 96 5.77 31.30 5.10
N PHE A 97 5.92 29.98 5.25
CA PHE A 97 6.02 29.29 6.53
C PHE A 97 7.12 28.24 6.51
N ASP A 98 7.70 27.98 7.69
CA ASP A 98 8.56 26.81 7.90
C ASP A 98 7.70 25.58 8.21
N VAL A 99 8.15 24.42 7.74
CA VAL A 99 7.53 23.14 8.13
C VAL A 99 7.83 22.85 9.60
N GLU A 100 6.94 22.13 10.28
CA GLU A 100 7.13 21.74 11.67
C GLU A 100 8.42 20.90 11.83
N ASN A 101 9.24 21.25 12.83
CA ASN A 101 10.50 20.57 13.17
C ASN A 101 11.45 20.37 11.96
N PRO A 102 11.81 21.44 11.23
CA PRO A 102 12.63 21.33 10.05
C PRO A 102 14.03 20.80 10.42
N GLY A 103 14.52 19.82 9.66
CA GLY A 103 15.84 19.21 9.89
C GLY A 103 15.89 18.13 10.98
N VAL A 104 14.78 17.84 11.66
CA VAL A 104 14.72 16.72 12.62
C VAL A 104 14.52 15.40 11.89
N SER A 105 15.40 14.43 12.18
CA SER A 105 15.29 13.07 11.65
C SER A 105 14.18 12.29 12.35
N THR A 106 13.41 11.52 11.59
CA THR A 106 12.45 10.55 12.15
C THR A 106 13.16 9.27 12.60
N ASN A 107 12.49 8.47 13.43
CA ASN A 107 12.98 7.13 13.78
C ASN A 107 13.23 6.29 12.53
N ASN A 108 14.33 5.54 12.53
CA ASN A 108 14.68 4.70 11.40
C ASN A 108 13.69 3.54 11.26
N SER A 109 13.25 3.27 10.03
CA SER A 109 12.34 2.17 9.69
C SER A 109 12.86 1.45 8.46
N ASN A 110 13.26 0.18 8.63
CA ASN A 110 13.88 -0.61 7.58
C ASN A 110 12.92 -1.67 7.03
N TYR A 111 12.81 -1.74 5.71
CA TYR A 111 12.02 -2.76 5.01
C TYR A 111 12.88 -3.39 3.92
N GLN A 112 12.78 -4.71 3.77
CA GLN A 112 13.53 -5.47 2.77
C GLN A 112 12.59 -6.27 1.88
N ILE A 113 12.85 -6.24 0.57
CA ILE A 113 12.13 -7.04 -0.42
C ILE A 113 13.14 -8.02 -1.01
N HIS A 114 13.00 -9.28 -0.64
CA HIS A 114 13.92 -10.33 -1.10
C HIS A 114 13.62 -10.76 -2.54
N TYR A 115 12.35 -10.85 -2.89
CA TYR A 115 11.92 -11.36 -4.17
C TYR A 115 10.59 -10.73 -4.58
N PHE A 116 10.49 -10.37 -5.85
CA PHE A 116 9.25 -9.89 -6.45
C PHE A 116 9.07 -10.55 -7.82
N LYS A 117 7.88 -11.10 -8.04
CA LYS A 117 7.46 -11.63 -9.33
C LYS A 117 6.02 -11.22 -9.59
N ALA A 118 5.76 -10.81 -10.82
CA ALA A 118 4.42 -10.58 -11.33
C ALA A 118 4.23 -11.34 -12.64
N LYS A 119 3.03 -11.87 -12.86
CA LYS A 119 2.61 -12.42 -14.14
C LYS A 119 1.15 -12.05 -14.39
N SER A 120 0.82 -11.76 -15.64
CA SER A 120 -0.58 -11.74 -16.06
C SER A 120 -1.03 -13.19 -16.26
N ILE A 121 -2.19 -13.54 -15.71
CA ILE A 121 -2.81 -14.85 -15.89
C ILE A 121 -3.92 -14.60 -16.91
N LYS A 122 -3.85 -15.29 -18.05
CA LYS A 122 -4.88 -15.25 -19.10
C LYS A 122 -6.13 -15.96 -18.64
#